data_AF-A0A2K3LKG5-F1
#
_entry.id   AF-A0A2K3LKG5-F1
#
_cell.length_a   1.000
_cell.length_b   1.000
_cell.length_c   1.000
_cell.angle_alpha   90.00
_cell.angle_beta   90.00
_cell.angle_gamma   90.00
#
_symmetry.space_group_name_H-M   'P 1'
#
loop_
_entity.id
_entity.type
_entity.pdbx_description
1 polymer ?
#
loop_
_entity_poly.entity_id
_entity_poly.type
_entity_poly.pdbx_seq_one_letter_code
_entity_poly.pdbx_strand_id
1 'polypeptide(L)'
;VANPTNCPWGQKAFTNYLGDNKSDWEDYDATYLVGKHANVSTTILIDQGEDDKFLHDQLLPHKFEEACKNGNVPLLLRLQPGYDHSYYFISTFIDDHIKHHAQALKA
;
A
#
# COMPACT_ATOMS: atom_id res chain seq x y z
N VAL A 1 -1.12 4.59 -3.16
CA VAL A 1 -0.18 5.34 -2.28
C VAL A 1 -0.14 4.65 -0.94
N ALA A 2 0.98 4.04 -0.58
CA ALA A 2 1.09 3.25 0.65
C ALA A 2 1.52 4.10 1.85
N ASN A 3 2.28 5.19 1.62
CA ASN A 3 2.75 6.09 2.67
C ASN A 3 2.43 7.58 2.35
N PRO A 4 1.14 7.97 2.36
CA PRO A 4 0.70 9.32 1.96
C PRO A 4 1.34 10.48 2.74
N THR A 5 1.68 10.28 4.02
CA THR A 5 2.38 11.30 4.84
C THR A 5 3.73 11.70 4.24
N ASN A 6 4.38 10.79 3.50
CA ASN A 6 5.71 10.97 2.93
C ASN A 6 5.73 11.10 1.40
N CYS A 7 4.60 11.42 0.75
CA CYS A 7 4.57 11.69 -0.69
C CYS A 7 3.83 12.99 -1.06
N PRO A 8 4.13 13.62 -2.21
CA PRO A 8 3.53 14.90 -2.58
C PRO A 8 2.00 14.87 -2.68
N TRP A 9 1.40 13.80 -3.22
CA TRP A 9 -0.06 13.68 -3.32
C TRP A 9 -0.71 13.61 -1.94
N GLY A 10 -0.19 12.78 -1.05
CA GLY A 10 -0.72 12.63 0.28
C GLY A 10 -0.53 13.90 1.12
N GLN A 11 0.67 14.51 1.09
CA GLN A 11 0.93 15.78 1.79
C GLN A 11 -0.01 16.89 1.32
N LYS A 12 -0.20 17.04 0.00
CA LYS A 12 -1.14 18.03 -0.53
C LYS A 12 -2.57 17.75 -0.08
N ALA A 13 -3.02 16.50 -0.13
CA ALA A 13 -4.38 16.15 0.28
C ALA A 13 -4.59 16.35 1.78
N PHE A 14 -3.68 15.83 2.61
CA PHE A 14 -3.77 15.89 4.07
C PHE A 14 -3.65 17.30 4.61
N THR A 15 -2.75 18.15 4.08
CA THR A 15 -2.74 19.58 4.43
C THR A 15 -4.10 20.24 4.19
N ASN A 16 -4.76 19.95 3.07
CA ASN A 16 -6.04 20.57 2.73
C ASN A 16 -7.24 20.02 3.52
N TYR A 17 -7.22 18.74 3.90
CA TYR A 17 -8.35 18.09 4.56
C TYR A 17 -8.20 17.96 6.08
N LEU A 18 -6.98 17.76 6.57
CA LEU A 18 -6.65 17.46 7.96
C LEU A 18 -5.85 18.59 8.64
N GLY A 19 -5.41 19.60 7.86
CA GLY A 19 -4.58 20.70 8.35
C GLY A 19 -3.09 20.35 8.41
N ASP A 20 -2.29 21.26 8.94
CA ASP A 20 -0.81 21.19 8.88
C ASP A 20 -0.16 20.27 9.93
N ASN A 21 -0.94 19.76 10.88
CA ASN A 21 -0.41 18.89 11.92
C ASN A 21 -0.23 17.46 11.41
N LYS A 22 1.03 17.08 11.11
CA LYS A 22 1.36 15.76 10.57
C LYS A 22 1.02 14.59 11.48
N SER A 23 0.95 14.80 12.80
CA SER A 23 0.57 13.72 13.73
C SER A 23 -0.87 13.26 13.48
N ASP A 24 -1.75 14.16 13.03
CA ASP A 24 -3.16 13.84 12.73
C ASP A 24 -3.29 13.01 11.44
N TRP A 25 -2.23 12.98 10.61
CA TRP A 25 -2.22 12.24 9.34
C TRP A 25 -1.88 10.77 9.53
N GLU A 26 -1.18 10.42 10.61
CA GLU A 26 -0.70 9.06 10.85
C GLU A 26 -1.85 8.04 10.95
N ASP A 27 -3.03 8.48 11.40
CA ASP A 27 -4.23 7.63 11.50
C ASP A 27 -4.87 7.34 10.13
N TYR A 28 -4.40 7.99 9.07
CA TYR A 28 -4.84 7.81 7.68
C TYR A 28 -3.73 7.28 6.76
N ASP A 29 -2.59 6.90 7.33
CA ASP A 29 -1.43 6.41 6.59
C ASP A 29 -1.20 4.92 6.87
N ALA A 30 -1.36 4.08 5.85
CA ALA A 30 -1.26 2.63 6.00
C ALA A 30 0.11 2.17 6.55
N THR A 31 1.20 2.82 6.15
CA THR A 31 2.55 2.52 6.65
C THR A 31 2.68 2.86 8.15
N TYR A 32 2.08 3.96 8.61
CA TYR A 32 2.06 4.28 10.05
C TYR A 32 1.14 3.33 10.82
N LEU A 33 -0.06 3.07 10.29
CA LEU A 33 -1.05 2.19 10.92
C LEU A 33 -0.51 0.78 11.13
N VAL A 34 0.13 0.18 10.12
CA VAL A 34 0.68 -1.18 10.25
C VAL A 34 1.84 -1.25 11.25
N GLY A 35 2.60 -0.16 11.41
CA GLY A 35 3.63 -0.05 12.44
C GLY A 35 3.07 0.11 13.86
N LYS A 36 1.92 0.77 14.02
CA LYS A 36 1.23 0.94 15.32
C LYS A 36 0.40 -0.30 15.72
N HIS A 37 -0.19 -0.98 14.74
CA HIS A 37 -1.18 -2.04 14.93
C HIS A 37 -0.75 -3.32 14.22
N ALA A 38 0.14 -4.06 14.87
CA ALA A 38 0.71 -5.33 14.38
C ALA A 38 -0.22 -6.56 14.54
N ASN A 39 -1.51 -6.38 14.83
CA ASN A 39 -2.45 -7.46 15.09
C ASN A 39 -3.14 -8.02 13.83
N VAL A 40 -2.58 -7.75 12.65
CA VAL A 40 -3.10 -8.24 11.38
C VAL A 40 -2.57 -9.65 11.12
N SER A 41 -3.43 -10.65 11.27
CA SER A 41 -3.07 -12.07 11.06
C SER A 41 -3.27 -12.55 9.62
N THR A 42 -3.96 -11.77 8.79
CA THR A 42 -4.26 -12.13 7.39
C THR A 42 -3.17 -11.58 6.47
N THR A 43 -2.79 -12.36 5.46
CA THR A 43 -1.82 -11.91 4.46
C THR A 43 -2.37 -10.77 3.60
N ILE A 44 -1.67 -9.64 3.62
CA ILE A 44 -1.91 -8.53 2.71
C ILE A 44 -1.24 -8.85 1.38
N LEU A 45 -1.97 -8.78 0.27
CA LEU A 45 -1.43 -8.93 -1.08
C LEU A 45 -1.36 -7.55 -1.75
N ILE A 46 -0.19 -7.21 -2.28
CA ILE A 46 0.02 -5.99 -3.08
C ILE A 46 0.72 -6.39 -4.38
N ASP A 47 0.13 -6.02 -5.51
CA ASP A 47 0.82 -6.00 -6.80
C ASP A 47 1.17 -4.56 -7.16
N GLN A 48 2.40 -4.37 -7.64
CA GLN A 48 2.90 -3.09 -8.08
C GLN A 48 3.63 -3.24 -9.41
N GLY A 49 3.23 -2.48 -10.41
CA GLY A 49 3.99 -2.36 -11.66
C GLY A 49 5.36 -1.73 -11.39
N GLU A 50 6.43 -2.35 -11.88
CA GLU A 50 7.80 -1.85 -11.72
C GLU A 50 8.11 -0.65 -12.63
N ASP A 51 7.39 -0.56 -13.77
CA ASP A 51 7.49 0.54 -14.74
C ASP A 51 6.45 1.65 -14.45
N ASP A 52 5.82 1.60 -13.28
CA ASP A 52 4.89 2.61 -12.83
C ASP A 52 5.63 3.93 -12.53
N LYS A 53 5.36 4.95 -13.34
CA LYS A 53 5.93 6.30 -13.20
C LYS A 53 5.71 6.96 -11.84
N PHE A 54 4.77 6.47 -11.02
CA PHE A 54 4.47 7.02 -9.70
C PHE A 54 5.13 6.23 -8.55
N LEU A 55 5.81 5.12 -8.85
CA LEU A 55 6.34 4.16 -7.88
C LEU A 55 7.19 4.82 -6.79
N HIS A 56 8.20 5.58 -7.21
CA HIS A 56 9.21 6.15 -6.31
C HIS A 56 8.77 7.44 -5.63
N ASP A 57 7.91 8.23 -6.28
CA ASP A 57 7.54 9.56 -5.78
C ASP A 57 6.23 9.56 -4.99
N GLN A 58 5.28 8.70 -5.36
CA GLN A 58 3.92 8.72 -4.80
C GLN A 58 3.58 7.44 -4.05
N LEU A 59 3.89 6.27 -4.62
CA LEU A 59 3.34 5.01 -4.14
C LEU A 59 4.09 4.46 -2.93
N LEU A 60 5.42 4.47 -2.98
CA LEU A 60 6.30 4.10 -1.86
C LEU A 60 5.99 2.72 -1.22
N PRO A 61 5.75 1.64 -1.99
CA PRO A 61 5.39 0.33 -1.41
C PRO A 61 6.52 -0.27 -0.56
N HIS A 62 7.78 0.07 -0.83
CA HIS A 62 8.93 -0.38 -0.03
C HIS A 62 8.83 0.09 1.44
N LYS A 63 8.33 1.30 1.70
CA LYS A 63 8.14 1.80 3.07
C LYS A 63 7.09 0.99 3.83
N PHE A 64 6.03 0.60 3.13
CA PHE A 64 5.01 -0.27 3.70
C PHE A 64 5.55 -1.68 3.97
N GLU A 65 6.39 -2.21 3.06
CA GLU A 65 7.05 -3.49 3.25
C GLU A 65 7.97 -3.50 4.48
N GLU A 66 8.78 -2.45 4.67
CA GLU A 66 9.61 -2.25 5.85
C GLU A 66 8.78 -2.19 7.15
N ALA A 67 7.66 -1.45 7.13
CA ALA A 67 6.77 -1.37 8.28
C ALA A 67 6.11 -2.71 8.62
N CYS A 68 5.66 -3.47 7.61
CA CYS A 68 5.12 -4.82 7.81
C CYS A 68 6.17 -5.77 8.40
N LYS A 69 7.41 -5.73 7.90
CA LYS A 69 8.54 -6.53 8.43
C LYS A 69 8.78 -6.21 9.91
N ASN A 70 8.79 -4.93 10.29
CA ASN A 70 8.98 -4.52 11.68
C ASN A 70 7.80 -4.93 12.58
N GLY A 71 6.57 -4.91 12.05
CA GLY A 71 5.35 -5.31 12.76
C GLY A 71 5.05 -6.81 12.72
N ASN A 72 5.87 -7.64 12.07
CA ASN A 72 5.55 -9.06 11.78
C ASN A 72 4.18 -9.27 11.11
N VAL A 73 3.75 -8.30 10.29
CA VAL A 73 2.50 -8.40 9.53
C VAL A 73 2.75 -9.17 8.23
N PRO A 74 1.99 -10.24 7.92
CA PRO A 74 2.21 -11.01 6.71
C PRO A 74 1.88 -10.17 5.47
N LEU A 75 2.90 -9.91 4.65
CA LEU A 75 2.79 -9.18 3.39
C LEU A 75 3.36 -10.00 2.24
N LEU A 76 2.56 -10.13 1.18
CA LEU A 76 2.99 -10.61 -0.12
C LEU A 76 3.01 -9.42 -1.08
N LEU A 77 4.17 -8.78 -1.23
CA LEU A 77 4.41 -7.71 -2.20
C LEU A 77 5.03 -8.30 -3.47
N ARG A 78 4.33 -8.17 -4.61
CA ARG A 78 4.79 -8.60 -5.93
C ARG A 78 5.11 -7.38 -6.79
N LEU A 79 6.37 -7.23 -7.16
CA LEU A 79 6.76 -6.27 -8.20
C LEU A 79 6.60 -6.95 -9.56
N GLN A 80 5.92 -6.27 -10.49
CA GLN A 80 5.55 -6.82 -11.79
C GLN A 80 6.33 -6.07 -12.89
N PRO A 81 7.42 -6.65 -13.42
CA PRO A 81 8.26 -6.01 -14.43
C PRO A 81 7.49 -5.71 -15.71
N GLY A 82 7.70 -4.52 -16.28
CA GLY A 82 7.05 -4.12 -17.53
C GLY A 82 5.60 -3.64 -17.40
N TYR A 83 5.03 -3.65 -16.19
CA TYR A 83 3.67 -3.18 -15.94
C TYR A 83 3.65 -1.75 -15.37
N ASP A 84 2.64 -0.99 -15.76
CA ASP A 84 2.44 0.41 -15.42
C ASP A 84 1.31 0.62 -14.38
N HIS A 85 0.78 1.85 -14.31
CA HIS A 85 -0.33 2.23 -13.41
C HIS A 85 -1.73 2.05 -14.03
N SER A 86 -1.84 1.44 -15.21
CA SER A 86 -3.08 1.44 -15.98
C SER A 86 -4.03 0.31 -15.59
N TYR A 87 -5.25 0.35 -16.13
CA TYR A 87 -6.18 -0.77 -16.02
C TYR A 87 -5.71 -2.03 -16.74
N TYR A 88 -4.76 -1.96 -17.68
CA TYR A 88 -4.16 -3.16 -18.28
C TYR A 88 -3.35 -3.94 -17.25
N PHE A 89 -2.62 -3.24 -16.39
CA PHE A 89 -1.94 -3.85 -15.26
C PHE A 89 -2.95 -4.49 -14.29
N ILE A 90 -3.96 -3.73 -13.87
CA ILE A 90 -4.99 -4.22 -12.93
C ILE A 90 -5.68 -5.47 -13.49
N SER A 91 -6.16 -5.43 -14.73
CA SER A 91 -6.90 -6.54 -15.33
C SER A 91 -6.06 -7.80 -15.53
N THR A 92 -4.74 -7.66 -15.66
CA THR A 92 -3.83 -8.82 -15.78
C THR A 92 -3.79 -9.64 -14.50
N PHE A 93 -3.79 -8.98 -13.33
CA PHE A 93 -3.59 -9.65 -12.03
C PHE A 93 -4.87 -9.74 -11.18
N ILE A 94 -6.00 -9.17 -11.62
CA ILE A 94 -7.24 -9.14 -10.83
C ILE A 94 -7.75 -10.53 -10.44
N ASP A 95 -7.57 -11.54 -11.29
CA ASP A 95 -7.96 -12.93 -11.01
C ASP A 95 -7.22 -13.51 -9.79
N ASP A 96 -5.94 -13.14 -9.61
CA ASP A 96 -5.16 -13.56 -8.44
C ASP A 96 -5.69 -12.90 -7.16
N HIS A 97 -6.07 -11.63 -7.23
CA HIS A 97 -6.67 -10.90 -6.10
C HIS A 97 -8.03 -11.50 -5.71
N ILE A 98 -8.86 -11.83 -6.70
CA ILE A 98 -10.14 -12.50 -6.45
C ILE A 98 -9.91 -13.86 -5.76
N LYS A 99 -8.94 -14.66 -6.22
CA LYS A 99 -8.61 -15.95 -5.59
C LYS A 99 -8.08 -15.76 -4.16
N HIS A 100 -7.19 -14.79 -3.94
CA HIS A 100 -6.66 -14.44 -2.62
C HIS A 100 -7.78 -14.12 -1.63
N HIS A 101 -8.71 -13.24 -2.03
CA HIS A 101 -9.86 -12.90 -1.19
C HIS A 101 -10.84 -14.07 -1.03
N ALA A 102 -11.09 -14.84 -2.08
CA ALA A 102 -11.96 -16.01 -2.00
C ALA A 102 -11.42 -17.08 -1.05
N GLN A 103 -10.10 -17.24 -0.93
CA GLN A 103 -9.48 -18.13 0.06
C GLN A 103 -9.73 -17.63 1.49
N ALA A 104 -9.56 -16.33 1.73
CA ALA A 104 -9.80 -15.74 3.05
C ALA A 104 -11.28 -15.76 3.47
N LEU A 105 -12.22 -15.66 2.53
CA LEU A 105 -13.66 -15.63 2.79
C LEU A 105 -14.32 -17.01 2.92
N LYS A 106 -13.66 -18.07 2.44
CA LYS A 106 -14.14 -19.45 2.60
C LYS A 106 -13.85 -20.05 3.99
N ALA A 107 -13.33 -19.22 4.91
CA ALA A 107 -13.00 -19.60 6.28
C ALA A 107 -14.24 -19.96 7.12
#